data_AF-A0A4W4DVQ9-F1
#
_entry.id   AF-A0A4W4DVQ9-F1
#
_cell.length_a   1.000
_cell.length_b   1.000
_cell.length_c   1.000
_cell.angle_alpha   90.00
_cell.angle_beta   90.00
_cell.angle_gamma   90.00
#
_symmetry.space_group_name_H-M   'P 1'
#
loop_
_entity.id
_entity.type
_entity.pdbx_description
1 polymer ?
#
loop_
_entity_poly.entity_id
_entity_poly.type
_entity_poly.pdbx_seq_one_letter_code
_entity_poly.pdbx_strand_id
1 'polypeptide(L)'
;MSKTEEPTAGDGGSNHLPIYQHRKTLVDADTLIKYMTDGCMLRDILGDPGLIPYSVVILDEVHERSLNTDVLLGLLKKTPSRGFRGRTVPLKVVVMSATLETEKLSAFLDNCPVFTIPGRTFPVKELFCGLIGPKDKESSVYVKEVSCEIVEASGDILVFLTGQSEIEKACDLLFEKAESIDYRYDMHDRSVEGLLILPLYGSMPTDQQRQIFQPAPAGIRKCVVATNIAATSLTISGIRYIVDSGFVKQLNHNSRVGLDILEVVPISKSEAQQRAGRAGRTSAGKCFRIYSKDFWETCMPEYTVPEIQRTSLTSVVLTLKCLGVHDVIRFPYLDRPEERFILTALKQLYQYDAIDRKGDVTRLGRLMVELPLPPGLSRALLKSASLGCEELLLPVAAMLSVENILIRPGRPEKQKQAEVVHKELAACAGSCNDFLELRCIFEKCKTSDNPSTWCKNHWIHWRAVKSAFSVETQLRDILLRLKQQKDFPKETFRGRSSELLRQCLCLGYFTNVARRSVGKAFCTMDGHGSTVHIHPSSSLFGQELQLDWIIFHDVLVTGRVYVRTVCPIRYEWVRDLLPKLHEIDVYELSSVAREEVTDEEMARWEKKRAAQRQTGILFKTRKNSESSISEARETT
;
A
#
# COMPACT_ATOMS: atom_id res chain seq x y z
N MET A 1 22.94 -9.65 44.45
CA MET A 1 22.73 -8.24 44.06
C MET A 1 23.32 -8.03 42.67
N SER A 2 22.53 -8.32 41.64
CA SER A 2 22.88 -8.07 40.24
C SER A 2 21.59 -7.62 39.56
N LYS A 3 21.57 -6.36 39.12
CA LYS A 3 20.41 -5.71 38.50
C LYS A 3 20.07 -6.45 37.20
N THR A 4 18.86 -7.02 37.14
CA THR A 4 18.19 -7.42 35.90
C THR A 4 17.72 -6.16 35.17
N GLU A 5 18.34 -5.85 34.04
CA GLU A 5 17.81 -4.88 33.07
C GLU A 5 16.63 -5.51 32.32
N GLU A 6 15.50 -4.80 32.30
CA GLU A 6 14.30 -5.17 31.54
C GLU A 6 14.57 -5.05 30.03
N PRO A 7 14.10 -6.00 29.20
CA PRO A 7 14.21 -5.88 27.75
C PRO A 7 13.21 -4.84 27.25
N THR A 8 13.72 -3.84 26.53
CA THR A 8 12.95 -2.79 25.86
C THR A 8 11.95 -3.37 24.87
N ALA A 9 10.68 -3.00 25.02
CA ALA A 9 9.56 -3.38 24.16
C ALA A 9 9.82 -3.02 22.68
N GLY A 10 9.63 -4.02 21.81
CA GLY A 10 9.77 -3.92 20.36
C GLY A 10 8.64 -3.15 19.69
N ASP A 11 9.02 -2.45 18.63
CA ASP A 11 8.22 -1.63 17.70
C ASP A 11 6.97 -2.38 17.19
N GLY A 12 5.80 -1.75 17.35
CA GLY A 12 4.51 -2.25 16.87
C GLY A 12 3.80 -1.27 15.94
N GLY A 13 3.52 -1.74 14.72
CA GLY A 13 2.31 -1.47 13.92
C GLY A 13 2.03 -0.04 13.42
N SER A 14 2.35 0.21 12.14
CA SER A 14 1.70 1.25 11.33
C SER A 14 1.14 0.62 10.04
N ASN A 15 -0.17 0.37 9.99
CA ASN A 15 -0.87 -0.10 8.80
C ASN A 15 -1.24 1.07 7.87
N HIS A 16 -0.31 1.44 7.00
CA HIS A 16 -0.55 2.13 5.73
C HIS A 16 0.64 1.91 4.80
N LEU A 17 0.67 0.76 4.12
CA LEU A 17 1.60 0.40 3.04
C LEU A 17 2.73 1.41 2.74
N PRO A 18 3.85 1.39 3.48
CA PRO A 18 5.15 1.47 2.86
C PRO A 18 5.62 0.04 2.65
N ILE A 19 6.16 -0.26 1.48
CA ILE A 19 6.68 -1.58 1.15
C ILE A 19 7.96 -1.94 1.97
N TYR A 20 8.30 -1.16 2.99
CA TYR A 20 9.49 -1.35 3.81
C TYR A 20 9.21 -1.52 5.29
N GLN A 21 9.04 -2.79 5.65
CA GLN A 21 9.14 -3.28 7.01
C GLN A 21 10.60 -3.18 7.50
N HIS A 22 10.77 -2.73 8.74
CA HIS A 22 12.04 -2.69 9.48
C HIS A 22 12.75 -4.05 9.46
N ARG A 23 13.62 -4.26 8.47
CA ARG A 23 14.51 -5.43 8.33
C ARG A 23 15.83 -5.22 9.10
N LYS A 24 15.76 -4.68 10.32
CA LYS A 24 16.83 -4.88 11.29
C LYS A 24 16.42 -6.09 12.11
N THR A 25 16.75 -7.27 11.61
CA THR A 25 16.61 -8.53 12.35
C THR A 25 17.60 -8.43 13.52
N LEU A 26 17.14 -7.90 14.65
CA LEU A 26 17.82 -8.00 15.94
C LEU A 26 17.61 -9.43 16.46
N VAL A 27 18.12 -10.39 15.70
CA VAL A 27 17.96 -11.82 15.97
C VAL A 27 19.35 -12.42 15.93
N ASP A 28 19.72 -13.04 17.03
CA ASP A 28 20.93 -13.85 17.18
C ASP A 28 20.55 -15.33 17.26
N ALA A 29 21.55 -16.19 17.43
CA ALA A 29 21.34 -17.63 17.54
C ALA A 29 20.57 -18.03 18.81
N ASP A 30 20.53 -17.17 19.83
CA ASP A 30 19.90 -17.41 21.13
C ASP A 30 18.47 -16.87 21.21
N THR A 31 17.97 -16.23 20.15
CA THR A 31 16.64 -15.65 20.10
C THR A 31 15.55 -16.73 20.09
N LEU A 32 14.87 -16.89 21.23
CA LEU A 32 13.80 -17.88 21.42
C LEU A 32 12.44 -17.45 20.85
N ILE A 33 12.15 -16.14 20.87
CA ILE A 33 10.87 -15.57 20.43
C ILE A 33 11.17 -14.50 19.39
N LYS A 34 10.65 -14.68 18.17
CA LYS A 34 10.82 -13.76 17.06
C LYS A 34 9.51 -13.03 16.78
N TYR A 35 9.45 -11.75 17.11
CA TYR A 35 8.38 -10.86 16.66
C TYR A 35 8.68 -10.40 15.24
N MET A 36 7.73 -10.58 14.34
CA MET A 36 7.85 -10.14 12.96
C MET A 36 6.49 -9.81 12.39
N THR A 37 6.51 -9.06 11.31
CA THR A 37 5.32 -8.74 10.53
C THR A 37 4.89 -9.93 9.66
N ASP A 38 3.61 -9.95 9.29
CA ASP A 38 3.01 -10.94 8.38
C ASP A 38 3.79 -11.12 7.06
N GLY A 39 4.23 -10.04 6.43
CA GLY A 39 5.03 -10.06 5.20
C GLY A 39 6.45 -10.61 5.39
N CYS A 40 7.03 -10.51 6.59
CA CYS A 40 8.29 -11.20 6.90
C CYS A 40 8.05 -12.70 7.02
N MET A 41 6.97 -13.11 7.67
CA MET A 41 6.60 -14.52 7.80
C MET A 41 6.33 -15.16 6.43
N LEU A 42 5.62 -14.49 5.52
CA LEU A 42 5.44 -14.99 4.15
C LEU A 42 6.76 -15.21 3.40
N ARG A 43 7.76 -14.35 3.63
CA ARG A 43 9.10 -14.53 3.06
C ARG A 43 9.86 -15.68 3.69
N ASP A 44 9.71 -15.90 4.99
CA ASP A 44 10.28 -17.07 5.65
C ASP A 44 9.65 -18.36 5.09
N ILE A 45 8.34 -18.39 4.80
CA ILE A 45 7.67 -19.52 4.13
C ILE A 45 8.18 -19.70 2.69
N LEU A 46 8.51 -18.64 1.96
CA LEU A 46 9.10 -18.74 0.62
C LEU A 46 10.49 -19.42 0.65
N GLY A 47 11.31 -19.09 1.65
CA GLY A 47 12.64 -19.69 1.81
C GLY A 47 12.59 -21.10 2.38
N ASP A 48 11.72 -21.33 3.36
CA ASP A 48 11.46 -22.63 3.96
C ASP A 48 9.94 -22.86 4.09
N PRO A 49 9.33 -23.50 3.06
CA PRO A 49 7.93 -23.84 3.10
C PRO A 49 7.56 -24.72 4.30
N GLY A 50 8.52 -25.47 4.87
CA GLY A 50 8.32 -26.34 6.03
C GLY A 50 8.26 -25.63 7.38
N LEU A 51 8.59 -24.34 7.43
CA LEU A 51 8.73 -23.54 8.64
C LEU A 51 9.53 -24.26 9.75
N ILE A 52 10.55 -25.04 9.36
CA ILE A 52 11.33 -25.93 10.21
C ILE A 52 11.90 -25.21 11.44
N PRO A 53 12.37 -23.94 11.36
CA PRO A 53 12.87 -23.20 12.52
C PRO A 53 11.81 -22.95 13.61
N TYR A 54 10.52 -23.02 13.29
CA TYR A 54 9.44 -22.61 14.20
C TYR A 54 8.70 -23.82 14.74
N SER A 55 8.53 -23.89 16.07
CA SER A 55 7.68 -24.89 16.74
C SER A 55 6.23 -24.41 16.90
N VAL A 56 6.05 -23.10 17.08
CA VAL A 56 4.76 -22.42 17.25
C VAL A 56 4.75 -21.15 16.39
N VAL A 57 3.64 -20.91 15.69
CA VAL A 57 3.36 -19.65 14.99
C VAL A 57 2.14 -19.01 15.64
N ILE A 58 2.27 -17.75 16.01
CA ILE A 58 1.17 -16.94 16.53
C ILE A 58 0.86 -15.86 15.49
N LEU A 59 -0.36 -15.91 14.94
CA LEU A 59 -0.90 -14.83 14.11
C LEU A 59 -1.69 -13.91 15.03
N ASP A 60 -1.17 -12.72 15.27
CA ASP A 60 -1.82 -11.70 16.09
C ASP A 60 -2.63 -10.72 15.25
N GLU A 61 -3.57 -10.01 15.89
CA GLU A 61 -4.38 -8.94 15.27
C GLU A 61 -5.10 -9.36 13.97
N VAL A 62 -5.52 -10.64 13.86
CA VAL A 62 -6.11 -11.18 12.62
C VAL A 62 -7.40 -10.46 12.18
N HIS A 63 -8.06 -9.75 13.09
CA HIS A 63 -9.19 -8.90 12.79
C HIS A 63 -8.88 -7.68 11.90
N GLU A 64 -7.61 -7.30 11.75
CA GLU A 64 -7.22 -6.27 10.78
C GLU A 64 -7.37 -6.75 9.32
N ARG A 65 -7.48 -8.07 9.11
CA ARG A 65 -7.76 -8.70 7.81
C ARG A 65 -6.85 -8.18 6.69
N SER A 66 -5.55 -8.06 7.01
CA SER A 66 -4.52 -7.69 6.04
C SER A 66 -4.39 -8.76 4.96
N LEU A 67 -3.97 -8.34 3.77
CA LEU A 67 -3.80 -9.22 2.63
C LEU A 67 -2.84 -10.39 2.94
N ASN A 68 -1.71 -10.08 3.61
CA ASN A 68 -0.72 -11.09 3.98
C ASN A 68 -1.25 -12.07 5.03
N THR A 69 -2.00 -11.59 6.02
CA THR A 69 -2.58 -12.43 7.08
C THR A 69 -3.58 -13.43 6.52
N ASP A 70 -4.46 -13.00 5.62
CA ASP A 70 -5.43 -13.89 4.98
C ASP A 70 -4.74 -14.99 4.13
N VAL A 71 -3.64 -14.63 3.45
CA VAL A 71 -2.83 -15.59 2.69
C VAL A 71 -2.12 -16.57 3.62
N LEU A 72 -1.55 -16.07 4.73
CA LEU A 72 -0.93 -16.90 5.76
C LEU A 72 -1.93 -17.89 6.35
N LEU A 73 -3.16 -17.45 6.65
CA LEU A 73 -4.23 -18.32 7.14
C LEU A 73 -4.52 -19.46 6.16
N GLY A 74 -4.62 -19.16 4.86
CA GLY A 74 -4.84 -20.19 3.83
C GLY A 74 -3.67 -21.16 3.65
N LEU A 75 -2.43 -20.66 3.77
CA LEU A 75 -1.23 -21.50 3.73
C LEU A 75 -1.13 -22.41 4.96
N LEU A 76 -1.35 -21.85 6.15
CA LEU A 76 -1.30 -22.57 7.42
C LEU A 76 -2.49 -23.51 7.60
N LYS A 77 -3.65 -23.28 6.98
CA LYS A 77 -4.77 -24.24 6.97
C LYS A 77 -4.39 -25.58 6.34
N LYS A 78 -3.59 -25.57 5.26
CA LYS A 78 -3.16 -26.80 4.58
C LYS A 78 -2.08 -27.59 5.34
N THR A 79 -1.46 -26.97 6.34
CA THR A 79 -0.27 -27.49 7.03
C THR A 79 -0.56 -28.63 8.01
N PRO A 80 -1.58 -28.55 8.90
CA PRO A 80 -1.89 -29.62 9.86
C PRO A 80 -2.25 -30.94 9.17
N SER A 81 -2.92 -30.91 8.02
CA SER A 81 -3.48 -32.11 7.37
C SER A 81 -2.46 -32.88 6.51
N ARG A 82 -1.37 -32.23 6.06
CA ARG A 82 -0.35 -32.87 5.20
C ARG A 82 0.97 -33.19 5.91
N GLY A 83 1.22 -32.58 7.07
CA GLY A 83 2.53 -32.59 7.71
C GLY A 83 3.56 -31.90 6.81
N PHE A 84 4.27 -30.88 7.30
CA PHE A 84 5.42 -30.41 6.54
C PHE A 84 6.42 -31.56 6.41
N ARG A 85 6.72 -31.96 5.16
CA ARG A 85 7.75 -32.97 4.88
C ARG A 85 9.04 -32.53 5.57
N GLY A 86 9.56 -33.36 6.46
CA GLY A 86 10.82 -33.09 7.18
C GLY A 86 10.68 -32.59 8.61
N ARG A 87 9.45 -32.41 9.14
CA ARG A 87 9.27 -32.09 10.57
C ARG A 87 9.20 -33.33 11.44
N THR A 88 9.96 -33.31 12.54
CA THR A 88 9.87 -34.30 13.62
C THR A 88 8.78 -33.94 14.65
N VAL A 89 8.44 -32.65 14.77
CA VAL A 89 7.43 -32.12 15.71
C VAL A 89 6.34 -31.35 14.93
N PRO A 90 5.04 -31.62 15.19
CA PRO A 90 3.96 -30.89 14.52
C PRO A 90 4.01 -29.40 14.84
N LEU A 91 3.80 -28.56 13.83
CA LEU A 91 3.70 -27.12 14.00
C LEU A 91 2.39 -26.77 14.71
N LYS A 92 2.44 -25.95 15.76
CA LYS A 92 1.25 -25.38 16.39
C LYS A 92 0.98 -23.99 15.84
N VAL A 93 -0.28 -23.70 15.54
CA VAL A 93 -0.73 -22.38 15.08
C VAL A 93 -1.72 -21.82 16.09
N VAL A 94 -1.48 -20.60 16.55
CA VAL A 94 -2.39 -19.83 17.41
C VAL A 94 -2.84 -18.61 16.63
N VAL A 95 -4.15 -18.36 16.61
CA VAL A 95 -4.73 -17.20 15.95
C VAL A 95 -5.38 -16.33 17.03
N MET A 96 -4.91 -15.09 17.14
CA MET A 96 -5.41 -14.10 18.09
C MET A 96 -6.22 -13.03 17.36
N SER A 97 -7.37 -12.69 17.93
CA SER A 97 -8.29 -11.69 17.39
C SER A 97 -8.98 -10.95 18.54
N ALA A 98 -9.18 -9.64 18.36
CA ALA A 98 -9.95 -8.82 19.29
C ALA A 98 -11.46 -8.80 18.97
N THR A 99 -11.88 -9.29 17.80
CA THR A 99 -13.28 -9.25 17.34
C THR A 99 -14.02 -10.56 17.58
N LEU A 100 -15.36 -10.46 17.57
CA LEU A 100 -16.30 -11.55 17.82
C LEU A 100 -16.46 -12.54 16.65
N GLU A 101 -15.83 -12.33 15.49
CA GLU A 101 -15.90 -13.25 14.32
C GLU A 101 -15.12 -14.58 14.53
N THR A 102 -14.99 -15.02 15.78
CA THR A 102 -14.31 -16.26 16.19
C THR A 102 -14.93 -17.51 15.59
N GLU A 103 -16.25 -17.53 15.36
CA GLU A 103 -16.95 -18.66 14.75
C GLU A 103 -16.51 -18.89 13.31
N LYS A 104 -16.39 -17.82 12.52
CA LYS A 104 -15.94 -17.88 11.13
C LYS A 104 -14.51 -18.38 11.03
N LEU A 105 -13.62 -17.86 11.89
CA LEU A 105 -12.23 -18.29 11.98
C LEU A 105 -12.11 -19.75 12.42
N SER A 106 -12.88 -20.16 13.44
CA SER A 106 -12.92 -21.53 13.93
C SER A 106 -13.39 -22.48 12.83
N ALA A 107 -14.51 -22.18 12.16
CA ALA A 107 -15.03 -22.98 11.06
C ALA A 107 -14.04 -23.06 9.88
N PHE A 108 -13.36 -21.96 9.57
CA PHE A 108 -12.30 -21.95 8.56
C PHE A 108 -11.11 -22.84 8.95
N LEU A 109 -10.73 -22.88 10.22
CA LEU A 109 -9.63 -23.69 10.75
C LEU A 109 -10.11 -25.06 11.29
N ASP A 110 -11.03 -25.69 10.57
CA ASP A 110 -11.54 -27.03 10.85
C ASP A 110 -12.17 -27.19 12.25
N ASN A 111 -12.97 -26.19 12.65
CA ASN A 111 -13.63 -26.07 13.96
C ASN A 111 -12.64 -26.11 15.13
N CYS A 112 -11.53 -25.38 15.02
CA CYS A 112 -10.52 -25.32 16.07
C CYS A 112 -11.12 -24.76 17.40
N PRO A 113 -10.63 -25.23 18.57
CA PRO A 113 -11.10 -24.72 19.86
C PRO A 113 -10.90 -23.21 19.99
N VAL A 114 -11.93 -22.52 20.49
CA VAL A 114 -11.89 -21.08 20.77
C VAL A 114 -11.70 -20.87 22.26
N PHE A 115 -10.69 -20.06 22.62
CA PHE A 115 -10.47 -19.64 24.00
C PHE A 115 -10.71 -18.14 24.13
N THR A 116 -11.74 -17.76 24.88
CA THR A 116 -12.11 -16.35 25.09
C THR A 116 -11.53 -15.85 26.41
N ILE A 117 -10.71 -14.81 26.34
CA ILE A 117 -10.24 -14.09 27.53
C ILE A 117 -11.31 -13.06 27.90
N PRO A 118 -11.92 -13.12 29.10
CA PRO A 118 -12.91 -12.14 29.51
C PRO A 118 -12.27 -10.76 29.59
N GLY A 119 -12.80 -9.81 28.81
CA GLY A 119 -12.33 -8.43 28.80
C GLY A 119 -12.59 -7.74 30.14
N ARG A 120 -11.63 -6.91 30.58
CA ARG A 120 -11.80 -5.95 31.68
C ARG A 120 -11.98 -4.56 31.10
N THR A 121 -13.13 -4.29 30.50
CA THR A 121 -13.47 -2.96 30.00
C THR A 121 -14.51 -2.31 30.91
N PHE A 122 -14.26 -1.07 31.27
CA PHE A 122 -15.21 -0.21 31.95
C PHE A 122 -16.30 0.26 30.97
N PRO A 123 -17.50 0.59 31.45
CA PRO A 123 -18.60 1.03 30.59
C PRO A 123 -18.24 2.35 29.88
N VAL A 124 -18.55 2.42 28.58
CA VAL A 124 -18.39 3.61 27.74
C VAL A 124 -19.76 4.09 27.29
N LYS A 125 -20.09 5.36 27.56
CA LYS A 125 -21.34 5.98 27.08
C LYS A 125 -21.14 6.50 25.66
N GLU A 126 -21.93 5.99 24.72
CA GLU A 126 -21.91 6.41 23.31
C GLU A 126 -22.92 7.53 23.04
N LEU A 127 -22.48 8.58 22.35
CA LEU A 127 -23.28 9.76 22.00
C LEU A 127 -23.14 10.01 20.49
N PHE A 128 -24.27 10.20 19.81
CA PHE A 128 -24.31 10.58 18.39
C PHE A 128 -24.64 12.06 18.30
N CYS A 129 -23.73 12.86 17.77
CA CYS A 129 -23.82 14.32 17.80
C CYS A 129 -24.58 14.87 16.58
N GLY A 130 -24.69 14.08 15.51
CA GLY A 130 -25.49 14.44 14.33
C GLY A 130 -24.94 15.59 13.50
N LEU A 131 -23.65 15.92 13.67
CA LEU A 131 -22.94 16.98 12.92
C LEU A 131 -22.69 16.54 11.46
N ILE A 132 -22.66 15.23 11.21
CA ILE A 132 -22.47 14.63 9.89
C ILE A 132 -23.65 13.73 9.53
N GLY A 133 -24.21 13.95 8.34
CA GLY A 133 -25.28 13.12 7.77
C GLY A 133 -24.82 12.26 6.59
N PRO A 134 -25.72 11.43 6.02
CA PRO A 134 -25.41 10.62 4.82
C PRO A 134 -24.91 11.41 3.62
N LYS A 135 -25.30 12.69 3.50
CA LYS A 135 -24.87 13.60 2.43
C LYS A 135 -23.40 13.99 2.52
N ASP A 136 -22.80 13.89 3.70
CA ASP A 136 -21.44 14.32 4.00
C ASP A 136 -20.42 13.19 3.88
N LYS A 137 -20.81 12.04 3.31
CA LYS A 137 -19.96 10.85 3.16
C LYS A 137 -18.62 11.13 2.47
N GLU A 138 -18.59 12.12 1.58
CA GLU A 138 -17.39 12.50 0.82
C GLU A 138 -16.81 13.87 1.27
N SER A 139 -17.40 14.52 2.27
CA SER A 139 -17.02 15.87 2.68
C SER A 139 -15.89 15.85 3.73
N SER A 140 -15.05 16.89 3.73
CA SER A 140 -13.99 17.08 4.74
C SER A 140 -14.45 17.92 5.95
N VAL A 141 -15.77 18.09 6.10
CA VAL A 141 -16.37 18.94 7.14
C VAL A 141 -16.07 18.42 8.55
N TYR A 142 -15.86 17.11 8.68
CA TYR A 142 -15.54 16.45 9.95
C TYR A 142 -14.35 17.08 10.69
N VAL A 143 -13.36 17.64 9.98
CA VAL A 143 -12.16 18.24 10.60
C VAL A 143 -12.50 19.46 11.46
N LYS A 144 -13.48 20.27 11.04
CA LYS A 144 -13.90 21.46 11.81
C LYS A 144 -14.74 21.09 13.02
N GLU A 145 -15.65 20.14 12.84
CA GLU A 145 -16.63 19.73 13.85
C GLU A 145 -16.00 19.02 15.06
N VAL A 146 -14.86 18.36 14.87
CA VAL A 146 -14.08 17.73 15.96
C VAL A 146 -13.65 18.73 17.04
N SER A 147 -13.49 20.01 16.69
CA SER A 147 -13.09 21.04 17.66
C SER A 147 -14.20 21.39 18.66
N CYS A 148 -15.47 21.05 18.38
CA CYS A 148 -16.62 21.52 19.14
C CYS A 148 -16.77 20.91 20.54
N GLU A 149 -16.24 19.71 20.81
CA GLU A 149 -16.63 18.89 21.99
C GLU A 149 -15.60 18.74 23.13
N ILE A 150 -14.68 19.70 23.31
CA ILE A 150 -13.57 19.60 24.28
C ILE A 150 -13.99 19.92 25.74
N VAL A 151 -15.23 20.39 25.97
CA VAL A 151 -15.64 21.10 27.20
C VAL A 151 -16.04 20.19 28.39
N GLU A 152 -15.76 18.89 28.30
CA GLU A 152 -16.12 17.92 29.35
C GLU A 152 -15.05 17.75 30.44
N ALA A 153 -15.42 17.13 31.57
CA ALA A 153 -14.60 16.98 32.80
C ALA A 153 -13.24 16.27 32.61
N SER A 154 -12.46 16.14 33.69
CA SER A 154 -11.11 15.53 33.69
C SER A 154 -11.01 14.14 33.02
N GLY A 155 -9.92 13.97 32.25
CA GLY A 155 -9.54 12.74 31.55
C GLY A 155 -9.08 13.01 30.12
N ASP A 156 -8.11 12.25 29.62
CA ASP A 156 -7.49 12.54 28.32
C ASP A 156 -8.43 12.23 27.14
N ILE A 157 -8.22 12.94 26.03
CA ILE A 157 -9.00 12.83 24.80
C ILE A 157 -8.17 12.10 23.74
N LEU A 158 -8.81 11.19 23.01
CA LEU A 158 -8.30 10.62 21.78
C LEU A 158 -9.28 10.89 20.63
N VAL A 159 -8.78 11.60 19.63
CA VAL A 159 -9.52 12.00 18.43
C VAL A 159 -9.06 11.13 17.26
N PHE A 160 -10.00 10.56 16.51
CA PHE A 160 -9.70 9.81 15.29
C PHE A 160 -9.93 10.66 14.03
N LEU A 161 -8.88 10.84 13.23
CA LEU A 161 -8.90 11.49 11.90
C LEU A 161 -8.19 10.62 10.85
N THR A 162 -8.27 11.00 9.57
CA THR A 162 -7.89 10.07 8.49
C THR A 162 -6.45 10.20 8.01
N GLY A 163 -5.77 11.33 8.23
CA GLY A 163 -4.34 11.44 7.91
C GLY A 163 -3.67 12.75 8.29
N GLN A 164 -2.36 12.84 7.99
CA GLN A 164 -1.46 13.91 8.44
C GLN A 164 -2.01 15.33 8.21
N SER A 165 -2.39 15.69 6.97
CA SER A 165 -2.83 17.06 6.68
C SER A 165 -4.09 17.46 7.46
N GLU A 166 -4.98 16.51 7.75
CA GLU A 166 -6.19 16.77 8.54
C GLU A 166 -5.86 16.86 10.02
N ILE A 167 -4.97 15.99 10.51
CA ILE A 167 -4.49 15.99 11.90
C ILE A 167 -3.79 17.31 12.21
N GLU A 168 -2.86 17.77 11.38
CA GLU A 168 -2.14 19.03 11.61
C GLU A 168 -3.10 20.23 11.61
N LYS A 169 -4.06 20.28 10.67
CA LYS A 169 -5.08 21.32 10.64
C LYS A 169 -5.99 21.28 11.86
N ALA A 170 -6.38 20.09 12.31
CA ALA A 170 -7.17 19.94 13.52
C ALA A 170 -6.38 20.38 14.74
N CYS A 171 -5.09 20.02 14.86
CA CYS A 171 -4.23 20.49 15.93
C CYS A 171 -4.14 22.01 15.97
N ASP A 172 -3.97 22.68 14.82
CA ASP A 172 -3.94 24.15 14.73
C ASP A 172 -5.28 24.75 15.21
N LEU A 173 -6.43 24.23 14.74
CA LEU A 173 -7.76 24.70 15.16
C LEU A 173 -8.04 24.44 16.66
N LEU A 174 -7.61 23.29 17.16
CA LEU A 174 -7.73 22.93 18.57
C LEU A 174 -6.87 23.85 19.43
N PHE A 175 -5.70 24.25 18.94
CA PHE A 175 -4.80 25.17 19.63
C PHE A 175 -5.40 26.59 19.69
N GLU A 176 -5.89 27.12 18.56
CA GLU A 176 -6.59 28.41 18.51
C GLU A 176 -7.81 28.43 19.43
N LYS A 177 -8.58 27.34 19.44
CA LYS A 177 -9.71 27.20 20.35
C LYS A 177 -9.27 27.12 21.82
N ALA A 178 -8.22 26.36 22.11
CA ALA A 178 -7.66 26.24 23.46
C ALA A 178 -7.16 27.58 24.02
N GLU A 179 -6.66 28.48 23.18
CA GLU A 179 -6.27 29.85 23.58
C GLU A 179 -7.48 30.76 23.83
N SER A 180 -8.61 30.50 23.16
CA SER A 180 -9.85 31.28 23.31
C SER A 180 -10.69 30.90 24.53
N ILE A 181 -10.45 29.73 25.12
CA ILE A 181 -11.23 29.20 26.27
C ILE A 181 -10.69 29.82 27.56
N ASP A 182 -11.57 30.41 28.36
CA ASP A 182 -11.22 30.76 29.74
C ASP A 182 -11.45 29.53 30.64
N TYR A 183 -10.39 28.78 30.91
CA TYR A 183 -10.41 27.57 31.74
C TYR A 183 -10.99 27.78 33.14
N ARG A 184 -11.12 29.03 33.62
CA ARG A 184 -11.74 29.32 34.92
C ARG A 184 -13.27 29.39 34.87
N TYR A 185 -13.85 29.76 33.72
CA TYR A 185 -15.29 30.00 33.58
C TYR A 185 -15.98 29.03 32.63
N ASP A 186 -15.28 28.56 31.59
CA ASP A 186 -15.86 27.75 30.52
C ASP A 186 -15.74 26.24 30.76
N MET A 187 -14.83 25.81 31.65
CA MET A 187 -14.65 24.39 32.00
C MET A 187 -15.49 23.99 33.22
N HIS A 188 -16.18 22.85 33.11
CA HIS A 188 -16.91 22.26 34.24
C HIS A 188 -15.98 21.79 35.38
N ASP A 189 -14.74 21.43 35.06
CA ASP A 189 -13.73 20.95 36.01
C ASP A 189 -12.61 21.97 36.16
N ARG A 190 -12.54 22.63 37.32
CA ARG A 190 -11.56 23.68 37.62
C ARG A 190 -10.14 23.15 37.85
N SER A 191 -9.94 21.83 37.85
CA SER A 191 -8.61 21.23 37.94
C SER A 191 -7.84 21.28 36.62
N VAL A 192 -8.51 21.62 35.50
CA VAL A 192 -7.88 21.70 34.18
C VAL A 192 -7.50 23.15 33.89
N GLU A 193 -6.20 23.40 33.78
CA GLU A 193 -5.58 24.71 33.53
C GLU A 193 -5.02 24.83 32.10
N GLY A 194 -5.06 23.76 31.31
CA GLY A 194 -4.62 23.80 29.91
C GLY A 194 -4.79 22.48 29.16
N LEU A 195 -4.50 22.52 27.86
CA LEU A 195 -4.61 21.40 26.93
C LEU A 195 -3.27 21.13 26.22
N LEU A 196 -2.76 19.91 26.33
CA LEU A 196 -1.59 19.42 25.59
C LEU A 196 -2.06 18.66 24.36
N ILE A 197 -1.90 19.27 23.17
CA ILE A 197 -2.33 18.70 21.90
C ILE A 197 -1.16 17.96 21.24
N LEU A 198 -1.33 16.68 20.93
CA LEU A 198 -0.30 15.83 20.34
C LEU A 198 -0.82 15.12 19.09
N PRO A 199 -0.19 15.29 17.91
CA PRO A 199 -0.54 14.53 16.72
C PRO A 199 -0.01 13.09 16.80
N LEU A 200 -0.65 12.15 16.10
CA LEU A 200 -0.17 10.79 15.92
C LEU A 200 -0.54 10.24 14.54
N TYR A 201 0.47 10.02 13.70
CA TYR A 201 0.31 9.40 12.38
C TYR A 201 1.59 8.64 11.98
N GLY A 202 1.49 7.76 10.97
CA GLY A 202 2.54 6.79 10.62
C GLY A 202 3.90 7.41 10.27
N SER A 203 3.90 8.52 9.54
CA SER A 203 5.11 9.22 9.07
C SER A 203 5.89 9.98 10.16
N MET A 204 5.32 10.10 11.36
CA MET A 204 5.87 10.89 12.45
C MET A 204 7.15 10.28 13.05
N PRO A 205 8.18 11.06 13.44
CA PRO A 205 9.39 10.55 14.11
C PRO A 205 9.12 9.79 15.42
N THR A 206 9.89 8.73 15.69
CA THR A 206 9.71 7.84 16.86
C THR A 206 9.79 8.59 18.19
N ASP A 207 10.70 9.57 18.30
CA ASP A 207 10.83 10.37 19.52
C ASP A 207 9.57 11.19 19.80
N GLN A 208 8.91 11.69 18.76
CA GLN A 208 7.65 12.42 18.92
C GLN A 208 6.50 11.44 19.19
N GLN A 209 6.45 10.29 18.53
CA GLN A 209 5.47 9.25 18.84
C GLN A 209 5.57 8.80 20.31
N ARG A 210 6.78 8.75 20.88
CA ARG A 210 6.99 8.41 22.30
C ARG A 210 6.37 9.43 23.26
N GLN A 211 6.24 10.70 22.87
CA GLN A 211 5.67 11.74 23.73
C GLN A 211 4.21 11.45 24.09
N ILE A 212 3.46 10.74 23.22
CA ILE A 212 2.05 10.42 23.50
C ILE A 212 1.87 9.50 24.72
N PHE A 213 2.88 8.69 25.03
CA PHE A 213 2.85 7.76 26.17
C PHE A 213 3.25 8.43 27.48
N GLN A 214 3.84 9.61 27.42
CA GLN A 214 4.19 10.35 28.63
C GLN A 214 2.91 10.88 29.30
N PRO A 215 2.85 10.89 30.64
CA PRO A 215 1.75 11.50 31.36
C PRO A 215 1.77 13.02 31.14
N ALA A 216 0.60 13.63 31.09
CA ALA A 216 0.51 15.09 31.05
C ALA A 216 0.92 15.70 32.40
N PRO A 217 1.46 16.93 32.41
CA PRO A 217 1.71 17.67 33.65
C PRO A 217 0.44 17.85 34.48
N ALA A 218 0.60 18.06 35.80
CA ALA A 218 -0.53 18.29 36.69
C ALA A 218 -1.35 19.51 36.22
N GLY A 219 -2.67 19.36 36.19
CA GLY A 219 -3.60 20.38 35.71
C GLY A 219 -3.71 20.49 34.18
N ILE A 220 -2.88 19.79 33.41
CA ILE A 220 -2.95 19.80 31.94
C ILE A 220 -3.59 18.51 31.44
N ARG A 221 -4.59 18.65 30.58
CA ARG A 221 -5.26 17.53 29.91
C ARG A 221 -4.56 17.17 28.61
N LYS A 222 -4.38 15.89 28.30
CA LYS A 222 -3.82 15.47 27.01
C LYS A 222 -4.93 15.29 25.97
N CYS A 223 -4.71 15.79 24.76
CA CYS A 223 -5.54 15.55 23.59
C CYS A 223 -4.67 14.97 22.47
N VAL A 224 -4.85 13.69 22.18
CA VAL A 224 -4.13 13.00 21.12
C VAL A 224 -5.00 12.97 19.87
N VAL A 225 -4.49 13.48 18.76
CA VAL A 225 -5.17 13.48 17.46
C VAL A 225 -4.51 12.47 16.55
N ALA A 226 -5.17 11.33 16.31
CA ALA A 226 -4.56 10.14 15.77
C ALA A 226 -5.27 9.59 14.52
N THR A 227 -4.54 8.82 13.71
CA THR A 227 -5.15 7.89 12.74
C THR A 227 -5.62 6.60 13.41
N ASN A 228 -6.04 5.63 12.60
CA ASN A 228 -6.34 4.25 13.02
C ASN A 228 -5.20 3.54 13.78
N ILE A 229 -3.97 4.06 13.80
CA ILE A 229 -2.84 3.54 14.59
C ILE A 229 -3.20 3.44 16.08
N ALA A 230 -3.99 4.37 16.61
CA ALA A 230 -4.43 4.31 18.01
C ALA A 230 -5.57 3.30 18.25
N ALA A 231 -6.22 2.81 17.19
CA ALA A 231 -7.39 1.94 17.26
C ALA A 231 -7.06 0.45 17.42
N THR A 232 -5.87 -0.01 16.99
CA THR A 232 -5.47 -1.42 17.06
C THR A 232 -4.19 -1.56 17.89
N SER A 233 -3.07 -1.03 17.39
CA SER A 233 -1.71 -1.40 17.84
C SER A 233 -1.21 -0.74 19.14
N LEU A 234 -1.81 0.36 19.62
CA LEU A 234 -1.28 1.12 20.77
C LEU A 234 -2.29 1.33 21.91
N THR A 235 -1.80 1.28 23.14
CA THR A 235 -2.55 1.61 24.36
C THR A 235 -2.04 2.93 24.94
N ILE A 236 -2.82 4.01 24.81
CA ILE A 236 -2.51 5.28 25.46
C ILE A 236 -3.21 5.28 26.83
N SER A 237 -2.43 5.36 27.90
CA SER A 237 -2.97 5.45 29.26
C SER A 237 -3.64 6.80 29.52
N GLY A 238 -4.73 6.80 30.27
CA GLY A 238 -5.43 8.03 30.69
C GLY A 238 -6.58 8.48 29.78
N ILE A 239 -6.75 7.85 28.61
CA ILE A 239 -7.84 8.16 27.69
C ILE A 239 -9.18 7.82 28.32
N ARG A 240 -10.07 8.82 28.41
CA ARG A 240 -11.44 8.69 28.93
C ARG A 240 -12.48 9.13 27.91
N TYR A 241 -12.09 9.97 26.96
CA TYR A 241 -12.97 10.56 25.96
C TYR A 241 -12.47 10.21 24.56
N ILE A 242 -13.38 9.70 23.74
CA ILE A 242 -13.12 9.42 22.32
C ILE A 242 -13.94 10.39 21.48
N VAL A 243 -13.31 10.99 20.49
CA VAL A 243 -14.00 11.71 19.41
C VAL A 243 -13.76 10.95 18.13
N ASP A 244 -14.80 10.28 17.62
CA ASP A 244 -14.74 9.45 16.44
C ASP A 244 -15.32 10.19 15.23
N SER A 245 -14.46 10.45 14.24
CA SER A 245 -14.88 11.05 12.98
C SER A 245 -15.73 10.13 12.11
N GLY A 246 -15.63 8.81 12.30
CA GLY A 246 -16.32 7.83 11.48
C GLY A 246 -15.67 7.53 10.14
N PHE A 247 -14.45 8.04 9.89
CA PHE A 247 -13.73 7.84 8.64
C PHE A 247 -12.35 7.19 8.84
N VAL A 248 -11.85 6.58 7.78
CA VAL A 248 -10.50 6.02 7.68
C VAL A 248 -10.00 6.13 6.23
N LYS A 249 -8.69 6.29 6.04
CA LYS A 249 -8.09 6.08 4.72
C LYS A 249 -7.89 4.59 4.52
N GLN A 250 -8.27 4.05 3.37
CA GLN A 250 -8.02 2.65 3.05
C GLN A 250 -7.58 2.50 1.59
N LEU A 251 -6.81 1.44 1.32
CA LEU A 251 -6.39 1.13 -0.03
C LEU A 251 -7.50 0.39 -0.79
N ASN A 252 -7.92 0.92 -1.93
CA ASN A 252 -8.94 0.35 -2.78
C ASN A 252 -8.43 0.21 -4.21
N HIS A 253 -8.73 -0.91 -4.86
CA HIS A 253 -8.38 -1.16 -6.24
C HIS A 253 -9.40 -0.49 -7.16
N ASN A 254 -8.95 0.48 -7.95
CA ASN A 254 -9.80 1.11 -8.94
C ASN A 254 -9.74 0.34 -10.27
N SER A 255 -10.77 -0.46 -10.54
CA SER A 255 -10.84 -1.27 -11.77
C SER A 255 -10.83 -0.46 -13.07
N ARG A 256 -11.16 0.86 -13.04
CA ARG A 256 -11.14 1.71 -14.25
C ARG A 256 -9.73 2.15 -14.63
N VAL A 257 -8.84 2.25 -13.65
CA VAL A 257 -7.45 2.70 -13.84
C VAL A 257 -6.46 1.55 -13.67
N GLY A 258 -6.92 0.40 -13.14
CA GLY A 258 -6.10 -0.80 -12.93
C GLY A 258 -5.06 -0.65 -11.82
N LEU A 259 -5.22 0.34 -10.93
CA LEU A 259 -4.29 0.66 -9.86
C LEU A 259 -5.00 0.80 -8.51
N ASP A 260 -4.23 0.54 -7.46
CA ASP A 260 -4.67 0.72 -6.08
C ASP A 260 -4.55 2.20 -5.69
N ILE A 261 -5.57 2.73 -5.04
CA ILE A 261 -5.69 4.13 -4.64
C ILE A 261 -6.06 4.23 -3.16
N LEU A 262 -5.50 5.22 -2.46
CA LEU A 262 -5.86 5.52 -1.08
C LEU A 262 -7.08 6.44 -1.05
N GLU A 263 -8.21 5.92 -0.59
CA GLU A 263 -9.48 6.64 -0.50
C GLU A 263 -9.90 6.82 0.96
N VAL A 264 -10.57 7.94 1.25
CA VAL A 264 -11.24 8.16 2.53
C VAL A 264 -12.62 7.52 2.46
N VAL A 265 -12.91 6.61 3.38
CA VAL A 265 -14.21 5.93 3.47
C VAL A 265 -14.77 5.98 4.88
N PRO A 266 -16.09 5.75 5.06
CA PRO A 266 -16.65 5.45 6.37
C PRO A 266 -16.07 4.15 6.95
N ILE A 267 -15.88 4.13 8.26
CA ILE A 267 -15.46 2.92 8.99
C ILE A 267 -16.61 1.92 9.12
N SER A 268 -16.26 0.68 9.49
CA SER A 268 -17.27 -0.28 9.91
C SER A 268 -17.76 -0.02 11.33
N LYS A 269 -18.95 -0.54 11.66
CA LYS A 269 -19.50 -0.48 13.02
C LYS A 269 -18.60 -1.20 14.02
N SER A 270 -18.00 -2.33 13.61
CA SER A 270 -17.02 -3.05 14.42
C SER A 270 -15.78 -2.20 14.76
N GLU A 271 -15.24 -1.45 13.79
CA GLU A 271 -14.12 -0.52 14.03
C GLU A 271 -14.52 0.64 14.94
N ALA A 272 -15.73 1.18 14.76
CA ALA A 272 -16.23 2.24 15.62
C ALA A 272 -16.41 1.78 17.09
N GLN A 273 -16.83 0.53 17.30
CA GLN A 273 -16.88 -0.09 18.62
C GLN A 273 -15.48 -0.27 19.22
N GLN A 274 -14.49 -0.67 18.41
CA GLN A 274 -13.10 -0.74 18.87
C GLN A 274 -12.55 0.63 19.27
N ARG A 275 -12.82 1.67 18.47
CA ARG A 275 -12.47 3.06 18.78
C ARG A 275 -13.09 3.50 20.09
N ALA A 276 -14.39 3.26 20.28
CA ALA A 276 -15.10 3.56 21.54
C ALA A 276 -14.51 2.80 22.74
N GLY A 277 -14.15 1.52 22.55
CA GLY A 277 -13.56 0.67 23.59
C GLY A 277 -12.22 1.20 24.13
N ARG A 278 -11.52 2.07 23.41
CA ARG A 278 -10.26 2.69 23.88
C ARG A 278 -10.49 3.61 25.09
N ALA A 279 -11.67 4.22 25.24
CA ALA A 279 -12.03 4.99 26.44
C ALA A 279 -12.30 4.11 27.67
N GLY A 280 -12.67 2.84 27.47
CA GLY A 280 -13.06 1.93 28.55
C GLY A 280 -11.90 1.14 29.18
N ARG A 281 -10.64 1.45 28.84
CA ARG A 281 -9.48 0.63 29.27
C ARG A 281 -9.04 0.89 30.71
N THR A 282 -9.08 2.15 31.16
CA THR A 282 -8.59 2.54 32.49
C THR A 282 -9.73 2.90 33.44
N SER A 283 -10.83 3.48 32.93
CA SER A 283 -11.97 3.93 33.73
C SER A 283 -13.21 4.08 32.85
N ALA A 284 -14.37 4.39 33.46
CA ALA A 284 -15.58 4.68 32.70
C ALA A 284 -15.42 5.95 31.86
N GLY A 285 -15.79 5.86 30.59
CA GLY A 285 -15.53 6.90 29.59
C GLY A 285 -16.74 7.28 28.74
N LYS A 286 -16.55 8.21 27.82
CA LYS A 286 -17.55 8.63 26.82
C LYS A 286 -16.95 8.53 25.42
N CYS A 287 -17.75 8.10 24.46
CA CYS A 287 -17.42 8.13 23.04
C CYS A 287 -18.39 9.05 22.32
N PHE A 288 -17.88 10.13 21.75
CA PHE A 288 -18.62 11.05 20.92
C PHE A 288 -18.42 10.70 19.46
N ARG A 289 -19.52 10.41 18.78
CA ARG A 289 -19.57 10.11 17.35
C ARG A 289 -20.13 11.33 16.67
N ILE A 290 -19.30 12.00 15.89
CA ILE A 290 -19.72 13.26 15.26
C ILE A 290 -20.83 13.06 14.21
N TYR A 291 -21.02 11.83 13.74
CA TYR A 291 -22.04 11.44 12.79
C TYR A 291 -23.38 11.09 13.45
N SER A 292 -24.46 11.19 12.66
CA SER A 292 -25.82 10.85 13.06
C SER A 292 -26.05 9.33 13.15
N LYS A 293 -27.12 8.93 13.86
CA LYS A 293 -27.58 7.53 13.84
C LYS A 293 -28.01 7.06 12.45
N ASP A 294 -28.56 7.96 11.63
CA ASP A 294 -28.90 7.64 10.24
C ASP A 294 -27.66 7.30 9.41
N PHE A 295 -26.56 8.04 9.58
CA PHE A 295 -25.27 7.71 8.97
C PHE A 295 -24.73 6.34 9.43
N TRP A 296 -24.85 6.05 10.73
CA TRP A 296 -24.46 4.75 11.30
C TRP A 296 -25.23 3.58 10.70
N GLU A 297 -26.53 3.73 10.46
CA GLU A 297 -27.38 2.66 9.92
C GLU A 297 -27.25 2.50 8.41
N THR A 298 -27.10 3.60 7.67
CA THR A 298 -27.14 3.60 6.19
C THR A 298 -25.77 3.57 5.52
N CYS A 299 -24.75 4.16 6.13
CA CYS A 299 -23.44 4.39 5.49
C CYS A 299 -22.32 3.50 6.02
N MET A 300 -22.44 2.95 7.24
CA MET A 300 -21.41 2.13 7.87
C MET A 300 -21.72 0.63 7.74
N PRO A 301 -20.82 -0.17 7.12
CA PRO A 301 -20.98 -1.61 7.09
C PRO A 301 -20.79 -2.22 8.49
N GLU A 302 -21.33 -3.41 8.73
CA GLU A 302 -21.19 -4.09 10.03
C GLU A 302 -19.72 -4.43 10.34
N TYR A 303 -19.04 -5.00 9.33
CA TYR A 303 -17.64 -5.43 9.39
C TYR A 303 -16.83 -4.80 8.27
N THR A 304 -15.52 -4.70 8.48
CA THR A 304 -14.59 -4.18 7.47
C THR A 304 -14.40 -5.21 6.35
N VAL A 305 -14.48 -4.75 5.10
CA VAL A 305 -14.20 -5.61 3.94
C VAL A 305 -12.71 -5.95 3.94
N PRO A 306 -12.33 -7.24 3.91
CA PRO A 306 -10.94 -7.67 4.02
C PRO A 306 -10.11 -7.17 2.84
N GLU A 307 -8.83 -6.90 3.07
CA GLU A 307 -7.94 -6.30 2.07
C GLU A 307 -7.87 -7.12 0.79
N ILE A 308 -7.91 -8.45 0.91
CA ILE A 308 -7.91 -9.38 -0.22
C ILE A 308 -9.03 -9.16 -1.24
N GLN A 309 -10.18 -8.62 -0.82
CA GLN A 309 -11.31 -8.34 -1.71
C GLN A 309 -11.26 -6.94 -2.33
N ARG A 310 -10.37 -6.07 -1.85
CA ARG A 310 -10.34 -4.65 -2.24
C ARG A 310 -9.01 -4.17 -2.82
N THR A 311 -7.93 -4.94 -2.82
CA THR A 311 -6.62 -4.52 -3.37
C THR A 311 -6.15 -5.40 -4.53
N SER A 312 -5.10 -4.97 -5.24
CA SER A 312 -4.43 -5.79 -6.24
C SER A 312 -3.82 -7.06 -5.62
N LEU A 313 -4.04 -8.20 -6.28
CA LEU A 313 -3.57 -9.51 -5.84
C LEU A 313 -2.23 -9.92 -6.49
N THR A 314 -1.65 -9.09 -7.35
CA THR A 314 -0.52 -9.45 -8.23
C THR A 314 0.71 -9.95 -7.46
N SER A 315 1.11 -9.25 -6.40
CA SER A 315 2.23 -9.68 -5.56
C SER A 315 1.95 -11.00 -4.81
N VAL A 316 0.73 -11.16 -4.30
CA VAL A 316 0.32 -12.35 -3.56
C VAL A 316 0.20 -13.57 -4.46
N VAL A 317 -0.39 -13.42 -5.64
CA VAL A 317 -0.53 -14.50 -6.62
C VAL A 317 0.86 -14.99 -7.05
N LEU A 318 1.83 -14.08 -7.21
CA LEU A 318 3.23 -14.47 -7.48
C LEU A 318 3.82 -15.28 -6.33
N THR A 319 3.64 -14.83 -5.08
CA THR A 319 4.08 -15.55 -3.88
C THR A 319 3.46 -16.95 -3.81
N LEU A 320 2.13 -17.07 -3.97
CA LEU A 320 1.42 -18.34 -3.96
C LEU A 320 1.94 -19.30 -5.05
N LYS A 321 2.11 -18.80 -6.27
CA LYS A 321 2.67 -19.59 -7.38
C LYS A 321 4.10 -20.04 -7.10
N CYS A 322 4.94 -19.18 -6.49
CA CYS A 322 6.31 -19.54 -6.09
C CYS A 322 6.33 -20.61 -4.98
N LEU A 323 5.32 -20.63 -4.10
CA LEU A 323 5.11 -21.67 -3.10
C LEU A 323 4.54 -22.98 -3.65
N GLY A 324 4.36 -23.10 -4.97
CA GLY A 324 3.84 -24.29 -5.63
C GLY A 324 2.30 -24.39 -5.59
N VAL A 325 1.60 -23.32 -5.25
CA VAL A 325 0.13 -23.25 -5.39
C VAL A 325 -0.20 -22.92 -6.85
N HIS A 326 -0.43 -23.96 -7.65
CA HIS A 326 -0.77 -23.80 -9.06
C HIS A 326 -2.18 -23.24 -9.26
N ASP A 327 -3.16 -23.81 -8.56
CA ASP A 327 -4.55 -23.35 -8.55
C ASP A 327 -4.76 -22.29 -7.47
N VAL A 328 -4.61 -21.04 -7.89
CA VAL A 328 -4.87 -19.86 -7.06
C VAL A 328 -6.37 -19.56 -6.94
N ILE A 329 -7.21 -20.06 -7.84
CA ILE A 329 -8.65 -19.79 -7.83
C ILE A 329 -9.33 -20.59 -6.70
N ARG A 330 -8.95 -21.87 -6.54
CA ARG A 330 -9.46 -22.77 -5.49
C ARG A 330 -8.58 -22.78 -4.24
N PHE A 331 -7.70 -21.80 -4.07
CA PHE A 331 -6.95 -21.64 -2.84
C PHE A 331 -7.92 -21.41 -1.65
N PRO A 332 -7.65 -21.97 -0.45
CA PRO A 332 -8.54 -21.83 0.70
C PRO A 332 -8.43 -20.42 1.30
N TYR A 333 -9.13 -19.46 0.70
CA TYR A 333 -9.29 -18.13 1.25
C TYR A 333 -10.33 -18.15 2.39
N LEU A 334 -10.08 -17.36 3.45
CA LEU A 334 -11.09 -17.11 4.49
C LEU A 334 -12.29 -16.37 3.89
N ASP A 335 -12.00 -15.30 3.15
CA ASP A 335 -12.94 -14.60 2.27
C ASP A 335 -12.38 -14.59 0.86
N ARG A 336 -13.06 -15.28 -0.05
CA ARG A 336 -12.58 -15.42 -1.43
C ARG A 336 -12.66 -14.07 -2.17
N PRO A 337 -11.58 -13.62 -2.83
CA PRO A 337 -11.66 -12.47 -3.73
C PRO A 337 -12.45 -12.81 -4.99
N GLU A 338 -13.01 -11.79 -5.63
CA GLU A 338 -13.66 -11.97 -6.92
C GLU A 338 -12.69 -12.53 -7.96
N GLU A 339 -13.15 -13.49 -8.75
CA GLU A 339 -12.31 -14.20 -9.71
C GLU A 339 -11.66 -13.25 -10.74
N ARG A 340 -12.38 -12.18 -11.13
CA ARG A 340 -11.84 -11.14 -12.02
C ARG A 340 -10.52 -10.53 -11.50
N PHE A 341 -10.36 -10.36 -10.19
CA PHE A 341 -9.14 -9.79 -9.60
C PHE A 341 -7.99 -10.78 -9.63
N ILE A 342 -8.26 -12.07 -9.42
CA ILE A 342 -7.27 -13.15 -9.57
C ILE A 342 -6.80 -13.24 -11.02
N LEU A 343 -7.74 -13.22 -11.97
CA LEU A 343 -7.44 -13.26 -13.41
C LEU A 343 -6.62 -12.03 -13.84
N THR A 344 -6.98 -10.84 -13.36
CA THR A 344 -6.23 -9.60 -13.64
C THR A 344 -4.81 -9.69 -13.09
N ALA A 345 -4.63 -10.23 -11.88
CA ALA A 345 -3.31 -10.48 -11.31
C ALA A 345 -2.48 -11.45 -12.16
N LEU A 346 -3.05 -12.57 -12.61
CA LEU A 346 -2.37 -13.51 -13.53
C LEU A 346 -1.99 -12.83 -14.85
N LYS A 347 -2.88 -12.03 -15.43
CA LYS A 347 -2.60 -11.24 -16.64
C LYS A 347 -1.41 -10.30 -16.43
N GLN A 348 -1.37 -9.57 -15.32
CA GLN A 348 -0.26 -8.67 -14.97
C GLN A 348 1.05 -9.43 -14.75
N LEU A 349 1.02 -10.59 -14.09
CA LEU A 349 2.22 -11.41 -13.91
C LEU A 349 2.77 -11.94 -15.24
N TYR A 350 1.90 -12.34 -16.17
CA TYR A 350 2.32 -12.74 -17.50
C TYR A 350 2.92 -11.56 -18.28
N GLN A 351 2.32 -10.38 -18.15
CA GLN A 351 2.82 -9.13 -18.72
C GLN A 351 4.24 -8.80 -18.22
N TYR A 352 4.52 -8.98 -16.93
CA TYR A 352 5.87 -8.78 -16.36
C TYR A 352 6.86 -9.91 -16.67
N ASP A 353 6.47 -10.89 -17.50
CA ASP A 353 7.21 -12.13 -17.78
C ASP A 353 7.52 -12.95 -16.50
N ALA A 354 6.73 -12.78 -15.43
CA ALA A 354 6.89 -13.48 -14.16
C ALA A 354 6.30 -14.90 -14.21
N ILE A 355 5.26 -15.11 -15.01
CA ILE A 355 4.69 -16.42 -15.34
C ILE A 355 4.69 -16.63 -16.85
N ASP A 356 4.72 -17.90 -17.28
CA ASP A 356 4.60 -18.26 -18.68
C ASP A 356 3.13 -18.39 -19.12
N ARG A 357 2.89 -18.75 -20.38
CA ARG A 357 1.53 -18.98 -20.91
C ARG A 357 0.80 -20.16 -20.27
N LYS A 358 1.52 -21.04 -19.56
CA LYS A 358 0.94 -22.18 -18.84
C LYS A 358 0.54 -21.80 -17.41
N GLY A 359 0.89 -20.59 -16.96
CA GLY A 359 0.70 -20.15 -15.59
C GLY A 359 1.77 -20.66 -14.63
N ASP A 360 2.91 -21.15 -15.16
CA ASP A 360 4.05 -21.61 -14.38
C ASP A 360 5.03 -20.44 -14.13
N VAL A 361 5.61 -20.40 -12.94
CA VAL A 361 6.54 -19.33 -12.57
C VAL A 361 7.80 -19.43 -13.40
N THR A 362 8.10 -18.35 -14.14
CA THR A 362 9.34 -18.25 -14.90
C THR A 362 10.52 -18.10 -13.96
N ARG A 363 11.72 -18.24 -14.52
CA ARG A 363 12.93 -17.94 -13.77
C ARG A 363 13.00 -16.48 -13.31
N LEU A 364 12.48 -15.56 -14.12
CA LEU A 364 12.39 -14.17 -13.75
C LEU A 364 11.39 -13.96 -12.59
N GLY A 365 10.23 -14.62 -12.62
CA GLY A 365 9.27 -14.58 -11.51
C GLY A 365 9.87 -15.03 -10.18
N ARG A 366 10.71 -16.08 -10.19
CA ARG A 366 11.48 -16.52 -9.01
C ARG A 366 12.49 -15.48 -8.51
N LEU A 367 13.10 -14.69 -9.39
CA LEU A 367 13.97 -13.58 -8.97
C LEU A 367 13.16 -12.38 -8.46
N MET A 368 11.96 -12.16 -9.01
CA MET A 368 11.09 -11.04 -8.64
C MET A 368 10.54 -11.19 -7.23
N VAL A 369 10.16 -12.41 -6.81
CA VAL A 369 9.57 -12.66 -5.48
C VAL A 369 10.58 -12.45 -4.33
N GLU A 370 11.88 -12.60 -4.61
CA GLU A 370 12.97 -12.34 -3.65
C GLU A 370 13.11 -10.86 -3.28
N LEU A 371 12.69 -9.98 -4.19
CA LEU A 371 12.69 -8.54 -3.99
C LEU A 371 11.40 -8.11 -3.28
N PRO A 372 11.49 -7.40 -2.14
CA PRO A 372 10.30 -6.86 -1.48
C PRO A 372 9.84 -5.59 -2.17
N LEU A 373 9.42 -5.72 -3.42
CA LEU A 373 8.99 -4.63 -4.29
C LEU A 373 7.80 -5.11 -5.12
N PRO A 374 6.91 -4.20 -5.59
CA PRO A 374 5.87 -4.57 -6.54
C PRO A 374 6.47 -5.20 -7.79
N PRO A 375 5.81 -6.20 -8.41
CA PRO A 375 6.31 -6.89 -9.60
C PRO A 375 6.81 -5.96 -10.73
N GLY A 376 6.11 -4.86 -11.03
CA GLY A 376 6.58 -3.89 -12.02
C GLY A 376 7.91 -3.23 -11.67
N LEU A 377 8.10 -2.81 -10.41
CA LEU A 377 9.35 -2.21 -9.94
C LEU A 377 10.47 -3.25 -9.82
N SER A 378 10.15 -4.47 -9.34
CA SER A 378 11.08 -5.62 -9.34
C SER A 378 11.59 -5.93 -10.75
N ARG A 379 10.69 -5.91 -11.75
CA ARG A 379 11.05 -6.15 -13.16
C ARG A 379 12.04 -5.13 -13.68
N ALA A 380 11.79 -3.84 -13.41
CA ALA A 380 12.68 -2.75 -13.83
C ALA A 380 14.06 -2.85 -13.15
N LEU A 381 14.10 -3.20 -11.86
CA LEU A 381 15.34 -3.34 -11.07
C LEU A 381 16.18 -4.56 -11.49
N LEU A 382 15.54 -5.70 -11.75
CA LEU A 382 16.25 -6.86 -12.29
C LEU A 382 16.79 -6.59 -13.69
N LYS A 383 16.06 -5.83 -14.51
CA LYS A 383 16.55 -5.42 -15.83
C LYS A 383 17.77 -4.51 -15.72
N SER A 384 17.74 -3.49 -14.86
CA SER A 384 18.90 -2.61 -14.69
C SER A 384 20.11 -3.38 -14.17
N ALA A 385 19.92 -4.32 -13.26
CA ALA A 385 20.98 -5.21 -12.79
C ALA A 385 21.53 -6.14 -13.90
N SER A 386 20.69 -6.61 -14.83
CA SER A 386 21.15 -7.41 -15.98
C SER A 386 22.03 -6.62 -16.96
N LEU A 387 21.81 -5.30 -17.03
CA LEU A 387 22.56 -4.37 -17.87
C LEU A 387 23.74 -3.70 -17.15
N GLY A 388 23.94 -4.00 -15.85
CA GLY A 388 24.98 -3.39 -15.03
C GLY A 388 24.74 -1.91 -14.68
N CYS A 389 23.49 -1.45 -14.71
CA CYS A 389 23.10 -0.07 -14.40
C CYS A 389 22.18 0.05 -13.17
N GLU A 390 22.26 -0.92 -12.25
CA GLU A 390 21.47 -0.96 -11.03
C GLU A 390 21.65 0.28 -10.15
N GLU A 391 22.84 0.90 -10.13
CA GLU A 391 23.14 2.12 -9.37
C GLU A 391 22.21 3.29 -9.74
N LEU A 392 21.66 3.30 -10.96
CA LEU A 392 20.74 4.34 -11.40
C LEU A 392 19.33 4.14 -10.85
N LEU A 393 18.92 2.90 -10.62
CA LEU A 393 17.54 2.55 -10.27
C LEU A 393 17.39 2.09 -8.81
N LEU A 394 18.45 1.62 -8.16
CA LEU A 394 18.47 1.24 -6.75
C LEU A 394 18.01 2.40 -5.83
N PRO A 395 18.58 3.62 -5.94
CA PRO A 395 18.10 4.77 -5.17
C PRO A 395 16.64 5.10 -5.45
N VAL A 396 16.22 5.00 -6.71
CA VAL A 396 14.86 5.31 -7.13
C VAL A 396 13.87 4.30 -6.56
N ALA A 397 14.15 3.01 -6.68
CA ALA A 397 13.34 1.94 -6.12
C ALA A 397 13.22 2.10 -4.60
N ALA A 398 14.31 2.48 -3.92
CA ALA A 398 14.28 2.76 -2.49
C ALA A 398 13.38 3.93 -2.12
N MET A 399 13.50 5.04 -2.86
CA MET A 399 12.70 6.25 -2.64
C MET A 399 11.21 6.05 -2.94
N LEU A 400 10.87 5.21 -3.93
CA LEU A 400 9.47 4.89 -4.26
C LEU A 400 8.80 3.96 -3.25
N SER A 401 9.59 3.27 -2.42
CA SER A 401 9.05 2.26 -1.50
C SER A 401 8.86 2.77 -0.08
N VAL A 402 9.27 4.01 0.18
CA VAL A 402 9.00 4.75 1.42
C VAL A 402 7.84 5.72 1.22
N GLU A 403 7.33 6.27 2.30
CA GLU A 403 6.31 7.33 2.24
C GLU A 403 6.80 8.55 1.46
N ASN A 404 5.87 9.37 0.98
CA ASN A 404 6.18 10.55 0.18
C ASN A 404 7.20 11.45 0.89
N ILE A 405 8.36 11.61 0.26
CA ILE A 405 9.52 12.32 0.81
C ILE A 405 9.37 13.84 0.82
N LEU A 406 8.56 14.41 -0.07
CA LEU A 406 8.42 15.85 -0.25
C LEU A 406 7.40 16.43 0.72
N ILE A 407 7.85 17.35 1.59
CA ILE A 407 7.01 18.04 2.56
C ILE A 407 6.22 19.14 1.85
N ARG A 408 4.89 19.13 2.03
CA ARG A 408 4.00 20.21 1.59
C ARG A 408 3.30 20.82 2.79
N PRO A 409 3.81 21.95 3.32
CA PRO A 409 3.22 22.61 4.48
C PRO A 409 1.77 23.03 4.22
N GLY A 410 0.90 22.92 5.23
CA GLY A 410 -0.50 23.35 5.11
C GLY A 410 -0.68 24.87 4.98
N ARG A 411 0.31 25.67 5.39
CA ARG A 411 0.27 27.15 5.28
C ARG A 411 0.63 27.60 3.86
N PRO A 412 -0.20 28.41 3.17
CA PRO A 412 0.02 28.77 1.76
C PRO A 412 1.37 29.43 1.46
N GLU A 413 1.88 30.26 2.36
CA GLU A 413 3.18 30.94 2.18
C GLU A 413 4.36 29.97 2.20
N LYS A 414 4.38 29.07 3.19
CA LYS A 414 5.40 28.01 3.31
C LYS A 414 5.28 27.00 2.18
N GLN A 415 4.07 26.75 1.69
CA GLN A 415 3.84 25.90 0.53
C GLN A 415 4.53 26.46 -0.73
N LYS A 416 4.36 27.77 -1.01
CA LYS A 416 5.04 28.42 -2.15
C LYS A 416 6.57 28.33 -2.01
N GLN A 417 7.11 28.53 -0.81
CA GLN A 417 8.54 28.38 -0.56
C GLN A 417 9.03 26.95 -0.83
N ALA A 418 8.31 25.94 -0.35
CA ALA A 418 8.65 24.53 -0.61
C ALA A 418 8.62 24.20 -2.11
N GLU A 419 7.60 24.68 -2.84
CA GLU A 419 7.46 24.46 -4.28
C GLU A 419 8.61 25.07 -5.09
N VAL A 420 9.13 26.23 -4.69
CA VAL A 420 10.31 26.84 -5.34
C VAL A 420 11.55 25.97 -5.14
N VAL A 421 11.80 25.54 -3.90
CA VAL A 421 12.97 24.69 -3.58
C VAL A 421 12.89 23.33 -4.29
N HIS A 422 11.70 22.72 -4.37
CA HIS A 422 11.50 21.47 -5.10
C HIS A 422 11.76 21.65 -6.61
N LYS A 423 11.32 22.77 -7.20
CA LYS A 423 11.63 23.08 -8.61
C LYS A 423 13.12 23.27 -8.87
N GLU A 424 13.86 23.88 -7.95
CA GLU A 424 15.32 24.02 -8.05
C GLU A 424 16.03 22.66 -7.99
N LEU A 425 15.56 21.75 -7.13
CA LEU A 425 16.07 20.38 -7.06
C LEU A 425 15.78 19.60 -8.34
N ALA A 426 14.57 19.71 -8.88
CA ALA A 426 14.20 19.12 -10.16
C ALA A 426 15.06 19.68 -11.32
N ALA A 427 15.35 20.98 -11.32
CA ALA A 427 16.24 21.62 -12.29
C ALA A 427 17.66 21.06 -12.22
N CYS A 428 18.19 20.80 -11.03
CA CYS A 428 19.48 20.14 -10.87
C CYS A 428 19.50 18.71 -11.45
N ALA A 429 18.36 18.02 -11.45
CA ALA A 429 18.20 16.70 -12.05
C ALA A 429 17.90 16.73 -13.57
N GLY A 430 17.85 17.93 -14.16
CA GLY A 430 17.59 18.15 -15.59
C GLY A 430 16.12 18.35 -15.96
N SER A 431 15.22 18.60 -14.98
CA SER A 431 13.78 18.95 -15.13
C SER A 431 12.94 18.08 -16.07
N CYS A 432 13.40 16.86 -16.37
CA CYS A 432 12.83 16.05 -17.44
C CYS A 432 12.24 14.72 -16.95
N ASN A 433 12.35 14.38 -15.66
CA ASN A 433 11.90 13.08 -15.13
C ASN A 433 11.81 13.09 -13.59
N ASP A 434 10.63 12.85 -13.03
CA ASP A 434 10.43 12.77 -11.58
C ASP A 434 11.25 11.62 -10.94
N PHE A 435 11.48 10.51 -11.66
CA PHE A 435 12.30 9.41 -11.16
C PHE A 435 13.78 9.84 -10.99
N LEU A 436 14.28 10.72 -11.86
CA LEU A 436 15.64 11.27 -11.73
C LEU A 436 15.72 12.31 -10.61
N GLU A 437 14.65 13.06 -10.36
CA GLU A 437 14.56 13.96 -9.22
C GLU A 437 14.73 13.19 -7.90
N LEU A 438 14.01 12.06 -7.72
CA LEU A 438 14.15 11.20 -6.55
C LEU A 438 15.59 10.70 -6.34
N ARG A 439 16.26 10.32 -7.44
CA ARG A 439 17.67 9.91 -7.40
C ARG A 439 18.59 11.07 -6.99
N CYS A 440 18.40 12.24 -7.59
CA CYS A 440 19.20 13.44 -7.29
C CYS A 440 19.08 13.82 -5.82
N ILE A 441 17.86 13.77 -5.28
CA ILE A 441 17.58 14.00 -3.85
C ILE A 441 18.33 12.98 -3.00
N PHE A 442 18.25 11.69 -3.33
CA PHE A 442 18.94 10.63 -2.60
C PHE A 442 20.46 10.83 -2.59
N GLU A 443 21.06 11.09 -3.76
CA GLU A 443 22.50 11.28 -3.89
C GLU A 443 22.99 12.52 -3.13
N LYS A 444 22.33 13.68 -3.31
CA LYS A 444 22.69 14.91 -2.59
C LYS A 444 22.53 14.78 -1.07
N CYS A 445 21.52 14.05 -0.62
CA CYS A 445 21.34 13.79 0.81
C CYS A 445 22.44 12.88 1.35
N LYS A 446 22.83 11.84 0.60
CA LYS A 446 23.86 10.87 0.99
C LYS A 446 25.27 11.47 1.01
N THR A 447 25.55 12.45 0.15
CA THR A 447 26.86 13.14 0.09
C THR A 447 26.96 14.36 1.02
N SER A 448 25.86 14.79 1.64
CA SER A 448 25.87 15.92 2.56
C SER A 448 26.51 15.57 3.89
N ASP A 449 27.33 16.49 4.45
CA ASP A 449 27.96 16.34 5.77
C ASP A 449 26.92 16.23 6.91
N ASN A 450 25.79 16.92 6.77
CA ASN A 450 24.69 16.86 7.74
C ASN A 450 23.34 16.63 7.03
N PRO A 451 23.02 15.36 6.70
CA PRO A 451 21.83 15.00 5.92
C PRO A 451 20.50 15.46 6.55
N SER A 452 20.40 15.44 7.88
CA SER A 452 19.19 15.84 8.59
C SER A 452 18.91 17.34 8.42
N THR A 453 19.94 18.18 8.55
CA THR A 453 19.83 19.63 8.36
C THR A 453 19.57 19.96 6.89
N TRP A 454 20.24 19.25 5.97
CA TRP A 454 20.01 19.40 4.54
C TRP A 454 18.55 19.11 4.16
N CYS A 455 17.98 17.99 4.63
CA CYS A 455 16.58 17.64 4.40
C CYS A 455 15.62 18.71 4.95
N LYS A 456 15.88 19.23 6.15
CA LYS A 456 15.06 20.29 6.76
C LYS A 456 15.04 21.56 5.90
N ASN A 457 16.20 21.98 5.39
CA ASN A 457 16.32 23.17 4.55
C ASN A 457 15.64 22.99 3.18
N HIS A 458 15.53 21.76 2.70
CA HIS A 458 14.95 21.45 1.39
C HIS A 458 13.49 20.97 1.44
N TRP A 459 12.83 21.04 2.59
CA TRP A 459 11.46 20.55 2.78
C TRP A 459 11.31 19.06 2.43
N ILE A 460 12.23 18.24 2.96
CA ILE A 460 12.27 16.78 2.73
C ILE A 460 12.18 16.04 4.07
N HIS A 461 11.40 14.97 4.12
CA HIS A 461 11.28 14.11 5.29
C HIS A 461 12.56 13.27 5.50
N TRP A 462 13.42 13.67 6.43
CA TRP A 462 14.65 12.94 6.77
C TRP A 462 14.40 11.48 7.16
N ARG A 463 13.33 11.17 7.92
CA ARG A 463 12.99 9.80 8.31
C ARG A 463 12.71 8.91 7.09
N ALA A 464 11.99 9.42 6.10
CA ALA A 464 11.68 8.70 4.88
C ALA A 464 12.96 8.44 4.07
N VAL A 465 13.82 9.45 3.90
CA VAL A 465 15.11 9.29 3.18
C VAL A 465 16.08 8.36 3.92
N LYS A 466 16.17 8.47 5.25
CA LYS A 466 16.97 7.56 6.09
C LYS A 466 16.48 6.12 5.96
N SER A 467 15.16 5.92 5.92
CA SER A 467 14.57 4.61 5.66
C SER A 467 14.95 4.13 4.26
N ALA A 468 14.87 5.00 3.24
CA ALA A 468 15.31 4.72 1.88
C ALA A 468 16.80 4.33 1.79
N PHE A 469 17.69 4.89 2.62
CA PHE A 469 19.09 4.41 2.69
C PHE A 469 19.19 2.98 3.20
N SER A 470 18.41 2.62 4.23
CA SER A 470 18.36 1.25 4.72
C SER A 470 17.77 0.30 3.68
N VAL A 471 16.72 0.74 2.97
CA VAL A 471 16.11 0.02 1.85
C VAL A 471 17.14 -0.27 0.76
N GLU A 472 17.83 0.77 0.30
CA GLU A 472 18.78 0.69 -0.79
C GLU A 472 19.91 -0.29 -0.48
N THR A 473 20.42 -0.26 0.76
CA THR A 473 21.42 -1.21 1.24
C THR A 473 20.90 -2.65 1.17
N GLN A 474 19.68 -2.91 1.67
CA GLN A 474 19.09 -4.24 1.63
C GLN A 474 18.83 -4.73 0.20
N LEU A 475 18.33 -3.87 -0.68
CA LEU A 475 18.11 -4.21 -2.09
C LEU A 475 19.43 -4.51 -2.79
N ARG A 476 20.47 -3.72 -2.52
CA ARG A 476 21.82 -3.94 -3.02
C ARG A 476 22.35 -5.31 -2.59
N ASP A 477 22.21 -5.67 -1.32
CA ASP A 477 22.64 -6.98 -0.81
C ASP A 477 21.90 -8.15 -1.47
N ILE A 478 20.58 -8.01 -1.67
CA ILE A 478 19.78 -9.01 -2.39
C ILE A 478 20.27 -9.13 -3.83
N LEU A 479 20.43 -8.01 -4.54
CA LEU A 479 20.88 -8.01 -5.94
C LEU A 479 22.29 -8.62 -6.08
N LEU A 480 23.22 -8.31 -5.18
CA LEU A 480 24.55 -8.90 -5.18
C LEU A 480 24.48 -10.42 -5.05
N ARG A 481 23.65 -10.93 -4.14
CA ARG A 481 23.42 -12.37 -3.98
C ARG A 481 22.80 -13.00 -5.23
N LEU A 482 21.80 -12.34 -5.82
CA LEU A 482 21.14 -12.83 -7.04
C LEU A 482 22.11 -12.84 -8.24
N LYS A 483 22.99 -11.84 -8.36
CA LYS A 483 24.01 -11.75 -9.43
C LYS A 483 25.09 -12.83 -9.34
N GLN A 484 25.33 -13.39 -8.15
CA GLN A 484 26.26 -14.50 -7.94
C GLN A 484 25.69 -15.84 -8.42
N GLN A 485 24.37 -15.94 -8.61
CA GLN A 485 23.78 -17.16 -9.17
C GLN A 485 24.25 -17.35 -10.61
N LYS A 486 24.70 -18.57 -10.93
CA LYS A 486 25.29 -18.92 -12.25
C LYS A 486 24.41 -18.51 -13.42
N ASP A 487 23.10 -18.57 -13.22
CA ASP A 487 22.18 -18.38 -14.30
C ASP A 487 21.82 -16.89 -14.51
N PHE A 488 22.16 -15.96 -13.60
CA PHE A 488 21.65 -14.58 -13.63
C PHE A 488 21.84 -13.91 -15.01
N PRO A 489 20.78 -13.31 -15.61
CA PRO A 489 20.85 -12.77 -16.96
C PRO A 489 21.87 -11.62 -17.04
N LYS A 490 22.78 -11.71 -18.02
CA LYS A 490 23.75 -10.65 -18.33
C LYS A 490 23.52 -10.18 -19.75
N GLU A 491 23.26 -8.89 -19.90
CA GLU A 491 22.96 -8.25 -21.17
C GLU A 491 23.90 -7.07 -21.40
N THR A 492 24.20 -6.79 -22.67
CA THR A 492 25.01 -5.63 -23.05
C THR A 492 24.13 -4.57 -23.72
N PHE A 493 24.20 -3.34 -23.24
CA PHE A 493 23.51 -2.23 -23.88
C PHE A 493 24.42 -1.47 -24.84
N ARG A 494 23.90 -1.17 -26.04
CA ARG A 494 24.56 -0.32 -27.03
C ARG A 494 23.74 0.96 -27.22
N GLY A 495 23.90 1.94 -26.34
CA GLY A 495 23.19 3.22 -26.41
C GLY A 495 23.64 4.22 -25.34
N ARG A 496 22.96 5.37 -25.25
CA ARG A 496 23.28 6.42 -24.27
C ARG A 496 22.85 6.01 -22.85
N SER A 497 23.72 6.25 -21.87
CA SER A 497 23.46 5.92 -20.46
C SER A 497 22.26 6.67 -19.85
N SER A 498 21.88 7.82 -20.39
CA SER A 498 20.69 8.57 -19.95
C SER A 498 19.37 7.95 -20.42
N GLU A 499 19.37 7.20 -21.52
CA GLU A 499 18.18 6.51 -22.05
C GLU A 499 17.99 5.13 -21.39
N LEU A 500 19.07 4.52 -20.89
CA LEU A 500 19.06 3.24 -20.17
C LEU A 500 18.03 3.18 -19.05
N LEU A 501 18.04 4.20 -18.18
CA LEU A 501 17.12 4.25 -17.04
C LEU A 501 15.66 4.22 -17.51
N ARG A 502 15.33 5.02 -18.52
CA ARG A 502 13.96 5.13 -19.03
C ARG A 502 13.51 3.84 -19.72
N GLN A 503 14.39 3.19 -20.46
CA GLN A 503 14.10 1.89 -21.07
C GLN A 503 13.89 0.78 -20.04
N CYS A 504 14.69 0.76 -18.96
CA CYS A 504 14.48 -0.17 -17.85
C CYS A 504 13.13 0.08 -17.17
N LEU A 505 12.79 1.36 -16.93
CA LEU A 505 11.48 1.74 -16.39
C LEU A 505 10.34 1.35 -17.32
N CYS A 506 10.46 1.52 -18.64
CA CYS A 506 9.45 1.08 -19.61
C CYS A 506 9.11 -0.41 -19.43
N LEU A 507 10.10 -1.27 -19.22
CA LEU A 507 9.86 -2.71 -19.04
C LEU A 507 9.08 -3.06 -17.76
N GLY A 508 9.19 -2.24 -16.71
CA GLY A 508 8.45 -2.42 -15.47
C GLY A 508 7.09 -1.71 -15.42
N TYR A 509 6.97 -0.57 -16.13
CA TYR A 509 5.82 0.33 -16.07
C TYR A 509 5.06 0.40 -17.40
N PHE A 510 5.26 -0.52 -18.35
CA PHE A 510 4.54 -0.48 -19.63
C PHE A 510 3.02 -0.66 -19.47
N THR A 511 2.57 -1.28 -18.36
CA THR A 511 1.15 -1.34 -17.97
C THR A 511 0.59 0.04 -17.63
N ASN A 512 1.46 0.97 -17.22
CA ASN A 512 1.13 2.32 -16.77
C ASN A 512 1.62 3.35 -17.81
N VAL A 513 1.39 3.07 -19.10
CA VAL A 513 1.72 3.98 -20.20
C VAL A 513 0.50 4.83 -20.53
N ALA A 514 0.72 6.13 -20.70
CA ALA A 514 -0.28 7.04 -21.22
C ALA A 514 0.25 7.85 -22.41
N ARG A 515 -0.62 8.09 -23.39
CA ARG A 515 -0.36 8.89 -24.57
C ARG A 515 -1.08 10.23 -24.46
N ARG A 516 -0.43 11.32 -24.85
CA ARG A 516 -1.08 12.64 -24.87
C ARG A 516 -2.27 12.63 -25.83
N SER A 517 -3.38 13.15 -25.32
CA SER A 517 -4.61 13.39 -26.07
C SER A 517 -4.71 14.89 -26.39
N VAL A 518 -5.91 15.47 -26.37
CA VAL A 518 -6.12 16.89 -26.62
C VAL A 518 -5.71 17.74 -25.41
N GLY A 519 -4.95 18.82 -25.67
CA GLY A 519 -4.52 19.77 -24.65
C GLY A 519 -3.56 19.17 -23.63
N LYS A 520 -3.89 19.31 -22.34
CA LYS A 520 -3.08 18.84 -21.19
C LYS A 520 -3.55 17.49 -20.62
N ALA A 521 -4.31 16.72 -21.40
CA ALA A 521 -4.83 15.42 -21.00
C ALA A 521 -4.05 14.29 -21.66
N PHE A 522 -3.95 13.16 -20.96
CA PHE A 522 -3.36 11.91 -21.45
C PHE A 522 -4.40 10.79 -21.38
N CYS A 523 -4.28 9.78 -22.24
CA CYS A 523 -5.13 8.59 -22.25
C CYS A 523 -4.27 7.36 -21.96
N THR A 524 -4.70 6.50 -21.04
CA THR A 524 -4.01 5.25 -20.71
C THR A 524 -4.09 4.25 -21.87
N MET A 525 -3.05 3.43 -22.01
CA MET A 525 -2.92 2.40 -23.05
C MET A 525 -3.19 0.98 -22.53
N ASP A 526 -3.84 0.87 -21.37
CA ASP A 526 -4.21 -0.36 -20.66
C ASP A 526 -5.41 -1.10 -21.26
N GLY A 527 -6.01 -0.54 -22.32
CA GLY A 527 -7.22 -1.04 -22.98
C GLY A 527 -8.50 -0.32 -22.56
N HIS A 528 -8.48 0.41 -21.44
CA HIS A 528 -9.64 1.20 -20.98
C HIS A 528 -9.67 2.61 -21.59
N GLY A 529 -8.50 3.19 -21.91
CA GLY A 529 -8.43 4.52 -22.50
C GLY A 529 -8.81 5.64 -21.53
N SER A 530 -8.59 5.43 -20.23
CA SER A 530 -8.94 6.37 -19.17
C SER A 530 -8.19 7.69 -19.33
N THR A 531 -8.92 8.80 -19.21
CA THR A 531 -8.33 10.15 -19.27
C THR A 531 -7.67 10.50 -17.95
N VAL A 532 -6.39 10.86 -18.00
CA VAL A 532 -5.56 11.20 -16.84
C VAL A 532 -4.81 12.52 -17.04
N HIS A 533 -4.46 13.17 -15.94
CA HIS A 533 -3.72 14.44 -15.94
C HIS A 533 -2.47 14.34 -15.09
N ILE A 534 -1.41 15.07 -15.43
CA ILE A 534 -0.22 15.12 -14.58
C ILE A 534 -0.56 15.88 -13.28
N HIS A 535 -0.24 15.28 -12.13
CA HIS A 535 -0.48 15.90 -10.84
C HIS A 535 0.38 17.17 -10.68
N PRO A 536 -0.12 18.26 -10.04
CA PRO A 536 0.65 19.48 -9.80
C PRO A 536 1.92 19.32 -8.96
N SER A 537 2.18 18.12 -8.43
CA SER A 537 3.41 17.81 -7.72
C SER A 537 4.56 17.33 -8.57
N SER A 538 4.29 16.94 -9.81
CA SER A 538 5.34 16.52 -10.74
C SER A 538 6.16 17.71 -11.20
N SER A 539 7.46 17.52 -11.44
CA SER A 539 8.29 18.54 -12.07
C SER A 539 7.87 18.85 -13.52
N LEU A 540 7.11 17.93 -14.13
CA LEU A 540 6.61 18.02 -15.50
C LEU A 540 5.28 18.78 -15.62
N PHE A 541 4.67 19.17 -14.49
CA PHE A 541 3.46 19.98 -14.51
C PHE A 541 3.73 21.35 -15.16
N GLY A 542 2.88 21.74 -16.11
CA GLY A 542 3.07 22.92 -16.96
C GLY A 542 3.85 22.67 -18.26
N GLN A 543 4.51 21.53 -18.42
CA GLN A 543 5.25 21.14 -19.64
C GLN A 543 4.49 20.11 -20.48
N GLU A 544 3.21 19.86 -20.18
CA GLU A 544 2.44 18.73 -20.73
C GLU A 544 2.35 18.75 -22.25
N LEU A 545 2.33 19.94 -22.86
CA LEU A 545 2.23 20.11 -24.32
C LEU A 545 3.48 19.63 -25.08
N GLN A 546 4.61 19.48 -24.39
CA GLN A 546 5.88 19.01 -24.99
C GLN A 546 6.05 17.49 -24.85
N LEU A 547 5.12 16.80 -24.19
CA LEU A 547 5.20 15.37 -23.90
C LEU A 547 4.21 14.61 -24.77
N ASP A 548 4.65 13.59 -25.49
CA ASP A 548 3.74 12.76 -26.29
C ASP A 548 3.40 11.44 -25.60
N TRP A 549 4.37 10.84 -24.92
CA TRP A 549 4.22 9.57 -24.23
C TRP A 549 4.86 9.64 -22.85
N ILE A 550 4.15 9.10 -21.86
CA ILE A 550 4.59 9.08 -20.47
C ILE A 550 4.35 7.71 -19.84
N ILE A 551 5.18 7.39 -18.86
CA ILE A 551 4.90 6.36 -17.85
C ILE A 551 4.71 7.03 -16.49
N PHE A 552 3.97 6.37 -15.62
CA PHE A 552 3.70 6.87 -14.26
C PHE A 552 3.75 5.75 -13.23
N HIS A 553 4.10 6.10 -12.00
CA HIS A 553 4.19 5.15 -10.88
C HIS A 553 2.85 4.99 -10.17
N ASP A 554 2.18 6.11 -9.85
CA ASP A 554 1.04 6.16 -8.93
C ASP A 554 -0.09 7.04 -9.49
N VAL A 555 -1.30 6.83 -8.99
CA VAL A 555 -2.52 7.57 -9.36
C VAL A 555 -3.23 8.09 -8.13
N LEU A 556 -3.64 9.35 -8.20
CA LEU A 556 -4.53 9.98 -7.24
C LEU A 556 -5.87 10.29 -7.92
N VAL A 557 -6.96 9.72 -7.40
CA VAL A 557 -8.32 10.06 -7.81
C VAL A 557 -8.88 11.11 -6.85
N THR A 558 -9.30 12.23 -7.42
CA THR A 558 -10.05 13.30 -6.72
C THR A 558 -11.25 13.67 -7.59
N GLY A 559 -11.54 14.96 -7.81
CA GLY A 559 -12.47 15.36 -8.88
C GLY A 559 -11.97 15.01 -10.29
N ARG A 560 -10.66 14.77 -10.45
CA ARG A 560 -10.04 14.23 -11.68
C ARG A 560 -9.02 13.16 -11.32
N VAL A 561 -8.69 12.32 -12.30
CA VAL A 561 -7.63 11.31 -12.18
C VAL A 561 -6.29 11.95 -12.48
N TYR A 562 -5.41 11.98 -11.49
CA TYR A 562 -4.07 12.53 -11.59
C TYR A 562 -3.00 11.43 -11.52
N VAL A 563 -2.04 11.46 -12.42
CA VAL A 563 -0.85 10.59 -12.37
C VAL A 563 0.29 11.28 -11.64
N ARG A 564 1.05 10.50 -10.85
CA ARG A 564 2.17 10.94 -10.03
C ARG A 564 3.44 10.18 -10.39
N THR A 565 4.57 10.85 -10.18
CA THR A 565 5.92 10.38 -10.52
C THR A 565 6.00 9.94 -11.97
N VAL A 566 6.13 10.92 -12.86
CA VAL A 566 6.01 10.78 -14.30
C VAL A 566 7.38 10.79 -14.96
N CYS A 567 7.57 9.90 -15.94
CA CYS A 567 8.74 9.88 -16.81
C CYS A 567 8.30 9.96 -18.28
N PRO A 568 8.83 10.91 -19.07
CA PRO A 568 8.57 10.95 -20.50
C PRO A 568 9.38 9.88 -21.22
N ILE A 569 8.70 9.19 -22.13
CA ILE A 569 9.25 8.06 -22.89
C ILE A 569 9.07 8.28 -24.39
N ARG A 570 9.79 7.48 -25.18
CA ARG A 570 9.55 7.43 -26.63
C ARG A 570 8.74 6.20 -26.99
N TYR A 571 7.93 6.32 -28.04
CA TYR A 571 7.07 5.23 -28.51
C TYR A 571 7.88 3.98 -28.88
N GLU A 572 9.08 4.13 -29.45
CA GLU A 572 9.90 3.00 -29.90
C GLU A 572 10.31 2.08 -28.75
N TRP A 573 10.38 2.58 -27.50
CA TRP A 573 10.77 1.79 -26.34
C TRP A 573 9.65 0.90 -25.80
N VAL A 574 8.40 1.24 -26.11
CA VAL A 574 7.22 0.48 -25.66
C VAL A 574 6.49 -0.22 -26.79
N ARG A 575 6.78 0.12 -28.05
CA ARG A 575 6.11 -0.42 -29.24
C ARG A 575 5.96 -1.94 -29.22
N ASP A 576 7.02 -2.66 -28.86
CA ASP A 576 7.03 -4.13 -28.88
C ASP A 576 6.37 -4.75 -27.62
N LEU A 577 6.14 -3.94 -26.58
CA LEU A 577 5.48 -4.34 -25.33
C LEU A 577 3.97 -4.09 -25.35
N LEU A 578 3.51 -3.05 -26.06
CA LEU A 578 2.08 -2.67 -26.13
C LEU A 578 1.15 -3.80 -26.63
N PRO A 579 1.53 -4.67 -27.58
CA PRO A 579 0.68 -5.80 -27.98
C PRO A 579 0.38 -6.77 -26.82
N LYS A 580 1.32 -6.95 -25.87
CA LYS A 580 1.10 -7.79 -24.68
C LYS A 580 -0.01 -7.26 -23.76
N LEU A 581 -0.47 -6.02 -23.94
CA LEU A 581 -1.56 -5.44 -23.15
C LEU A 581 -2.94 -5.94 -23.59
N HIS A 582 -3.11 -6.27 -24.88
CA HIS A 582 -4.42 -6.41 -25.53
C HIS A 582 -4.79 -7.84 -25.96
N GLU A 583 -3.85 -8.78 -26.03
CA GLU A 583 -4.08 -10.14 -26.57
C GLU A 583 -3.65 -11.26 -25.60
N ILE A 584 -4.45 -11.55 -24.57
CA ILE A 584 -4.21 -12.68 -23.68
C ILE A 584 -5.53 -13.32 -23.26
N ASP A 585 -5.71 -14.61 -23.57
CA ASP A 585 -6.75 -15.43 -22.93
C ASP A 585 -6.31 -15.73 -21.49
N VAL A 586 -7.00 -15.14 -20.53
CA VAL A 586 -6.61 -15.18 -19.12
C VAL A 586 -6.94 -16.52 -18.47
N TYR A 587 -7.90 -17.26 -19.03
CA TYR A 587 -8.24 -18.60 -18.54
C TYR A 587 -7.15 -19.62 -18.86
N GLU A 588 -6.42 -19.46 -19.97
CA GLU A 588 -5.25 -20.31 -20.28
C GLU A 588 -4.11 -20.16 -19.24
N LEU A 589 -4.01 -18.99 -18.59
CA LEU A 589 -3.03 -18.72 -17.52
C LEU A 589 -3.43 -19.35 -16.19
N SER A 590 -4.72 -19.66 -16.03
CA SER A 590 -5.21 -20.46 -14.91
C SER A 590 -5.02 -21.93 -15.27
N SER A 591 -4.23 -22.65 -14.49
CA SER A 591 -4.05 -24.10 -14.68
C SER A 591 -5.38 -24.89 -14.62
N VAL A 592 -6.46 -24.27 -14.12
CA VAL A 592 -7.82 -24.83 -14.02
C VAL A 592 -8.43 -25.15 -15.39
N ALA A 593 -8.17 -24.34 -16.43
CA ALA A 593 -8.72 -24.60 -17.76
C ALA A 593 -8.20 -25.91 -18.38
N ARG A 594 -7.08 -26.47 -17.89
CA ARG A 594 -6.57 -27.77 -18.38
C ARG A 594 -7.17 -28.97 -17.68
N GLU A 595 -7.70 -28.82 -16.46
CA GLU A 595 -8.31 -29.94 -15.74
C GLU A 595 -9.78 -30.12 -16.14
N GLU A 596 -10.47 -29.07 -16.59
CA GLU A 596 -11.87 -29.15 -17.05
C GLU A 596 -12.01 -29.42 -18.55
N VAL A 597 -10.98 -29.17 -19.35
CA VAL A 597 -10.96 -29.49 -20.78
C VAL A 597 -10.57 -30.96 -20.93
N THR A 598 -11.58 -31.82 -21.11
CA THR A 598 -11.40 -33.23 -21.45
C THR A 598 -10.39 -33.39 -22.61
N ASP A 599 -9.62 -34.48 -22.63
CA ASP A 599 -8.65 -34.79 -23.70
C ASP A 599 -9.26 -34.68 -25.11
N GLU A 600 -10.58 -34.89 -25.22
CA GLU A 600 -11.37 -34.73 -26.45
C GLU A 600 -11.48 -33.28 -26.93
N GLU A 601 -11.62 -32.31 -26.02
CA GLU A 601 -11.68 -30.89 -26.36
C GLU A 601 -10.30 -30.35 -26.73
N MET A 602 -9.23 -30.80 -26.06
CA MET A 602 -7.85 -30.51 -26.46
C MET A 602 -7.55 -31.03 -27.88
N ALA A 603 -7.98 -32.25 -28.21
CA ALA A 603 -7.85 -32.80 -29.56
C ALA A 603 -8.64 -31.98 -30.61
N ARG A 604 -9.77 -31.39 -30.22
CA ARG A 604 -10.59 -30.50 -31.06
C ARG A 604 -9.90 -29.16 -31.33
N TRP A 605 -9.25 -28.60 -30.32
CA TRP A 605 -8.49 -27.35 -30.42
C TRP A 605 -7.19 -27.51 -31.22
N GLU A 606 -6.47 -28.63 -31.06
CA GLU A 606 -5.30 -28.93 -31.88
C GLU A 606 -5.67 -29.14 -33.36
N LYS A 607 -6.78 -29.83 -33.64
CA LYS A 607 -7.34 -29.92 -35.01
C LYS A 607 -7.69 -28.54 -35.58
N LYS A 608 -8.24 -27.63 -34.76
CA LYS A 608 -8.61 -26.27 -35.18
C LYS A 608 -7.36 -25.41 -35.48
N ARG A 609 -6.30 -25.52 -34.67
CA ARG A 609 -5.00 -24.83 -34.91
C ARG A 609 -4.23 -25.43 -36.09
N ALA A 610 -4.32 -26.74 -36.31
CA ALA A 610 -3.73 -27.40 -37.49
C ALA A 610 -4.45 -26.97 -38.78
N ALA A 611 -5.78 -26.85 -38.75
CA ALA A 611 -6.56 -26.34 -39.87
C ALA A 611 -6.21 -24.87 -40.20
N GLN A 612 -6.05 -24.01 -39.19
CA GLN A 612 -5.62 -22.61 -39.38
C GLN A 612 -4.19 -22.47 -39.92
N ARG A 613 -3.30 -23.44 -39.65
CA ARG A 613 -1.96 -23.48 -40.24
C ARG A 613 -1.94 -23.98 -41.69
N GLN A 614 -2.91 -24.81 -42.08
CA GLN A 614 -3.03 -25.31 -43.46
C GLN A 614 -3.72 -24.30 -44.40
N THR A 615 -4.68 -23.53 -43.91
CA THR A 615 -5.22 -22.38 -44.64
C THR A 615 -4.35 -21.16 -44.42
N GLY A 616 -3.28 -21.01 -45.21
CA GLY A 616 -2.50 -19.77 -45.24
C GLY A 616 -3.38 -18.58 -45.63
N ILE A 617 -3.86 -17.83 -44.65
CA ILE A 617 -4.59 -16.58 -44.89
C ILE A 617 -3.54 -15.52 -45.24
N LEU A 618 -3.38 -15.27 -46.55
CA LEU A 618 -2.83 -14.01 -47.05
C LEU A 618 -3.71 -12.88 -46.49
N PHE A 619 -3.14 -12.05 -45.62
CA PHE A 619 -3.67 -10.73 -45.36
C PHE A 619 -3.60 -9.91 -46.66
N LYS A 620 -4.74 -9.77 -47.37
CA LYS A 620 -4.89 -8.73 -48.39
C LYS A 620 -5.00 -7.39 -47.68
N THR A 621 -3.91 -6.63 -47.66
CA THR A 621 -3.90 -5.21 -47.37
C THR A 621 -4.79 -4.50 -48.40
N ARG A 622 -5.97 -4.02 -47.99
CA ARG A 622 -6.77 -3.10 -48.80
C ARG A 622 -6.01 -1.78 -48.91
N LYS A 623 -5.32 -1.56 -50.03
CA LYS A 623 -4.92 -0.22 -50.46
C LYS A 623 -6.16 0.46 -51.06
N ASN A 624 -6.53 1.62 -50.52
CA ASN A 624 -7.50 2.52 -51.15
C ASN A 624 -6.93 2.92 -52.52
N SER A 625 -7.61 2.53 -53.61
CA SER A 625 -7.32 3.03 -54.95
C SER A 625 -8.29 4.16 -55.30
N GLU A 626 -7.81 5.18 -56.02
CA GLU A 626 -8.59 6.38 -56.40
C GLU A 626 -9.86 6.05 -57.19
N SER A 627 -9.93 4.89 -57.84
CA SER A 627 -11.14 4.40 -58.53
C SER A 627 -12.32 4.13 -57.60
N SER A 628 -12.07 3.78 -56.33
CA SER A 628 -13.14 3.51 -55.34
C SER A 628 -13.76 4.79 -54.79
N ILE A 629 -13.08 5.93 -54.98
CA ILE A 629 -13.49 7.24 -54.47
C ILE A 629 -14.33 7.99 -55.52
N SER A 630 -14.13 7.72 -56.82
CA SER A 630 -14.92 8.32 -57.90
C SER A 630 -16.34 7.76 -58.00
N GLU A 631 -16.55 6.46 -57.79
CA GLU A 631 -17.88 5.83 -57.86
C GLU A 631 -18.83 6.28 -56.73
N ALA A 632 -18.28 6.71 -55.59
CA ALA A 632 -19.07 7.22 -54.45
C ALA A 632 -19.52 8.69 -54.61
N ARG A 633 -19.03 9.41 -55.63
CA ARG A 633 -19.40 10.82 -55.89
C ARG A 633 -20.48 11.00 -56.94
N GLU A 634 -20.80 9.97 -57.73
CA GLU A 634 -21.86 10.03 -58.76
C GLU A 634 -23.24 9.57 -58.24
N THR A 635 -23.36 9.22 -56.95
CA THR A 635 -24.62 8.75 -56.33
C THR A 635 -25.13 9.66 -55.20
N THR A 636 -24.86 10.97 -55.28
CA THR A 636 -25.57 12.01 -54.52
C THR A 636 -26.04 13.13 -55.41
#